data_AF-G5AMX1-F1
#
_entry.id   AF-G5AMX1-F1
#
_cell.length_a   1.000
_cell.length_b   1.000
_cell.length_c   1.000
_cell.angle_alpha   90.00
_cell.angle_beta   90.00
_cell.angle_gamma   90.00
#
_symmetry.space_group_name_H-M   'P 1'
#
loop_
_entity.id
_entity.type
_entity.pdbx_description
1 polymer ?
#
loop_
_entity_poly.entity_id
_entity_poly.type
_entity_poly.pdbx_seq_one_letter_code
_entity_poly.pdbx_strand_id
1 'polypeptide(L)'
;MTSFQEVPLQTSNFAHVIFQNVAKSYLPNAHLECRYTLTPYIHPHAKDWVGIFKVGWSTARDCYTFLWSPMPEHYVEGSTVKCVLAFEGYYLPNDDGEFYQFCYVTHKGEIRGASTPFQFRASSPVEELLTMEDEVSSDMLVWGPQAGLLELKIEKIMKEKEELLKKERCEHLETEQKDLIEVSQNLKMENEEFKKRYSDATSKALQLEEDIVPVTHKAIEKKTELDSVKDKLRKAEYEREQLECQLKIEKDEKELYKPALQYGNPYTTQETKDGADAAFYLDEIQRPPVRVPSWEDNVVCSQPARNLSQLDGLEDPDDSKEDENVPTAPDPPSQHLSGHGAGFCFDSSFDAHKKCPLCELMFLPNYDQSKFEEHVESHWRVCPMCSEQFPPDYDQQGLERHIQTHFDQNILNFD
;
A
#
# COMPACT_ATOMS: atom_id res chain seq x y z
N MET A 1 60.54 10.63 15.54
CA MET A 1 59.17 10.34 16.01
C MET A 1 59.13 10.66 17.49
N THR A 2 58.64 11.84 17.86
CA THR A 2 58.42 12.24 19.26
C THR A 2 57.08 11.69 19.72
N SER A 3 57.08 10.80 20.72
CA SER A 3 55.83 10.37 21.35
C SER A 3 55.17 11.56 22.05
N PHE A 4 53.93 11.85 21.67
CA PHE A 4 53.07 12.69 22.49
C PHE A 4 52.68 11.89 23.72
N GLN A 5 53.34 12.15 24.83
CA GLN A 5 52.94 11.65 26.13
C GLN A 5 51.74 12.51 26.58
N GLU A 6 50.53 11.95 26.50
CA GLU A 6 49.34 12.61 27.03
C GLU A 6 49.54 12.86 28.53
N VAL A 7 49.61 14.14 28.90
CA VAL A 7 49.61 14.56 30.29
C VAL A 7 48.16 14.45 30.77
N PRO A 8 47.84 13.64 31.80
CA PRO A 8 46.50 13.63 32.35
C PRO A 8 46.16 15.03 32.86
N LEU A 9 45.15 15.66 32.25
CA LEU A 9 44.58 16.90 32.75
C LEU A 9 44.22 16.69 34.22
N GLN A 10 44.79 17.49 35.12
CA GLN A 10 44.37 17.48 36.53
C GLN A 10 42.91 17.91 36.59
N THR A 11 42.01 16.94 36.67
CA THR A 11 40.58 17.17 36.83
C THR A 11 40.36 17.85 38.17
N SER A 12 39.97 19.12 38.13
CA SER A 12 39.61 19.88 39.31
C SER A 12 38.58 19.12 40.14
N ASN A 13 38.78 19.04 41.45
CA ASN A 13 37.87 18.36 42.39
C ASN A 13 36.42 18.84 42.31
N PHE A 14 36.20 20.02 41.74
CA PHE A 14 34.91 20.70 41.54
C PHE A 14 34.23 20.40 40.20
N ALA A 15 34.83 19.59 39.32
CA ALA A 15 34.35 19.32 37.96
C ALA A 15 34.08 17.82 37.69
N HIS A 16 33.71 17.06 38.73
CA HIS A 16 33.35 15.65 38.59
C HIS A 16 31.89 15.46 38.13
N VAL A 17 31.07 16.51 38.18
CA VAL A 17 29.74 16.57 37.57
C VAL A 17 29.67 17.77 36.64
N ILE A 18 29.23 17.53 35.40
CA ILE A 18 29.18 18.53 34.33
C ILE A 18 27.72 18.79 33.95
N PHE A 19 27.25 20.02 34.15
CA PHE A 19 25.93 20.45 33.69
C PHE A 19 25.94 20.67 32.16
N GLN A 20 24.91 20.22 31.47
CA GLN A 20 24.79 20.27 30.01
C GLN A 20 23.64 21.20 29.59
N ASN A 21 23.84 21.92 28.49
CA ASN A 21 22.83 22.79 27.85
C ASN A 21 22.21 23.81 28.82
N VAL A 22 23.01 24.39 29.72
CA VAL A 22 22.56 25.42 30.65
C VAL A 22 22.36 26.73 29.88
N ALA A 23 21.12 27.18 29.79
CA ALA A 23 20.76 28.42 29.11
C ALA A 23 21.20 29.64 29.92
N LYS A 24 21.37 30.80 29.28
CA LYS A 24 21.65 32.08 29.96
C LYS A 24 20.48 32.57 30.81
N SER A 25 19.25 32.19 30.46
CA SER A 25 18.04 32.53 31.20
C SER A 25 16.96 31.47 31.05
N TYR A 26 16.10 31.36 32.05
CA TYR A 26 14.92 30.49 32.09
C TYR A 26 13.67 31.29 32.44
N LEU A 27 12.50 30.84 32.00
CA LEU A 27 11.23 31.51 32.31
C LEU A 27 10.88 31.36 33.80
N PRO A 28 10.56 32.46 34.52
CA PRO A 28 10.01 32.39 35.87
C PRO A 28 8.72 31.56 35.92
N ASN A 29 8.51 30.81 37.00
CA ASN A 29 7.33 29.96 37.24
C ASN A 29 7.07 28.85 36.20
N ALA A 30 7.99 28.61 35.25
CA ALA A 30 7.91 27.50 34.29
C ALA A 30 8.67 26.26 34.79
N HIS A 31 8.32 25.08 34.29
CA HIS A 31 9.07 23.86 34.57
C HIS A 31 10.49 23.93 33.97
N LEU A 32 11.51 23.66 34.77
CA LEU A 32 12.92 23.71 34.37
C LEU A 32 13.53 22.31 34.34
N GLU A 33 14.16 21.94 33.22
CA GLU A 33 14.98 20.74 33.14
C GLU A 33 16.46 21.06 33.40
N CYS A 34 17.02 20.46 34.46
CA CYS A 34 18.44 20.48 34.74
C CYS A 34 19.08 19.19 34.22
N ARG A 35 19.92 19.28 33.19
CA ARG A 35 20.64 18.13 32.60
C ARG A 35 22.09 18.12 33.06
N TYR A 36 22.59 16.99 33.52
CA TYR A 36 23.98 16.85 33.98
C TYR A 36 24.56 15.48 33.67
N THR A 37 25.88 15.36 33.79
CA THR A 37 26.63 14.14 33.56
C THR A 37 27.56 13.88 34.73
N LEU A 38 27.37 12.72 35.36
CA LEU A 38 28.28 12.13 36.34
C LEU A 38 29.49 11.60 35.56
N THR A 39 30.69 12.08 35.88
CA THR A 39 31.93 11.60 35.26
C THR A 39 32.47 10.36 35.99
N PRO A 40 33.44 9.63 35.42
CA PRO A 40 34.08 8.48 36.09
C PRO A 40 34.75 8.81 37.44
N TYR A 41 34.93 10.09 37.77
CA TYR A 41 35.61 10.58 38.97
C TYR A 41 34.67 10.80 40.18
N ILE A 42 33.36 10.53 40.04
CA ILE A 42 32.40 10.56 41.14
C ILE A 42 31.58 9.27 41.21
N HIS A 43 31.45 8.75 42.43
CA HIS A 43 30.57 7.63 42.75
C HIS A 43 29.25 8.21 43.30
N PRO A 44 28.12 8.12 42.58
CA PRO A 44 26.86 8.70 43.01
C PRO A 44 26.29 7.96 44.23
N HIS A 45 25.55 8.68 45.05
CA HIS A 45 24.90 8.15 46.25
C HIS A 45 23.45 8.66 46.35
N ALA A 46 22.56 7.85 46.93
CA ALA A 46 21.12 8.16 47.10
C ALA A 46 20.80 9.32 48.07
N LYS A 47 21.81 10.11 48.46
CA LYS A 47 21.71 11.36 49.26
C LYS A 47 22.56 12.48 48.65
N ASP A 48 22.99 12.32 47.41
CA ASP A 48 23.54 13.42 46.62
C ASP A 48 22.36 14.20 46.02
N TRP A 49 22.54 15.49 45.76
CA TRP A 49 21.46 16.39 45.33
C TRP A 49 21.99 17.52 44.46
N VAL A 50 21.12 18.05 43.61
CA VAL A 50 21.39 19.25 42.83
C VAL A 50 20.58 20.39 43.43
N GLY A 51 21.29 21.46 43.80
CA GLY A 51 20.67 22.69 44.28
C GLY A 51 20.78 23.81 43.25
N ILE A 52 19.81 24.72 43.27
CA ILE A 52 19.91 26.03 42.64
C ILE A 52 20.44 26.99 43.70
N PHE A 53 21.57 27.63 43.42
CA PHE A 53 22.25 28.56 44.34
C PHE A 53 22.35 29.94 43.72
N LYS A 54 22.10 30.99 44.49
CA LYS A 54 22.41 32.36 44.09
C LYS A 54 23.94 32.53 44.00
N VAL A 55 24.44 33.15 42.94
CA VAL A 55 25.88 33.39 42.75
C VAL A 55 26.43 34.20 43.93
N GLY A 56 27.60 33.76 44.44
CA GLY A 56 28.18 34.30 45.69
C GLY A 56 27.79 33.53 46.96
N TRP A 57 27.11 32.39 46.84
CA TRP A 57 26.93 31.42 47.93
C TRP A 57 28.26 31.05 48.60
N SER A 58 28.24 30.85 49.92
CA SER A 58 29.42 30.53 50.74
C SER A 58 29.41 29.10 51.25
N THR A 59 28.23 28.49 51.41
CA THR A 59 28.06 27.13 51.91
C THR A 59 26.96 26.38 51.14
N ALA A 60 26.98 25.04 51.22
CA ALA A 60 25.91 24.21 50.70
C ALA A 60 24.53 24.43 51.39
N ARG A 61 24.44 25.29 52.42
CA ARG A 61 23.16 25.66 53.05
C ARG A 61 22.48 26.85 52.37
N ASP A 62 23.19 27.57 51.51
CA ASP A 62 22.70 28.77 50.82
C ASP A 62 21.92 28.40 49.53
N CYS A 63 21.38 27.17 49.46
CA CYS A 63 20.57 26.71 48.35
C CYS A 63 19.18 27.35 48.39
N TYR A 64 18.71 27.82 47.23
CA TYR A 64 17.36 28.34 47.07
C TYR A 64 16.32 27.21 47.07
N THR A 65 16.56 26.21 46.22
CA THR A 65 15.78 24.96 46.14
C THR A 65 16.71 23.82 45.74
N PHE A 66 16.29 22.58 46.00
CA PHE A 66 17.08 21.39 45.67
C PHE A 66 16.20 20.19 45.32
N LEU A 67 16.78 19.25 44.56
CA LEU A 67 16.22 17.93 44.30
C LEU A 67 17.29 16.86 44.51
N TRP A 68 16.88 15.73 45.08
CA TRP A 68 17.75 14.55 45.21
C TRP A 68 18.16 14.03 43.83
N SER A 69 19.45 13.78 43.64
CA SER A 69 19.95 13.13 42.43
C SER A 69 19.41 11.70 42.40
N PRO A 70 18.66 11.27 41.37
CA PRO A 70 18.25 9.88 41.26
C PRO A 70 19.50 8.99 41.19
N MET A 71 19.47 7.88 41.92
CA MET A 71 20.53 6.87 41.86
C MET A 71 20.37 6.09 40.55
N PRO A 72 21.38 6.02 39.66
CA PRO A 72 21.25 5.27 38.41
C PRO A 72 21.06 3.77 38.68
N GLU A 73 20.03 3.18 38.06
CA GLU A 73 19.84 1.74 38.07
C GLU A 73 21.03 1.05 37.39
N HIS A 74 21.57 0.00 38.03
CA HIS A 74 22.75 -0.73 37.55
C HIS A 74 24.02 0.12 37.32
N TYR A 75 24.27 1.14 38.15
CA TYR A 75 25.51 1.92 38.11
C TYR A 75 26.77 1.03 38.14
N VAL A 76 27.66 1.24 37.16
CA VAL A 76 29.00 0.63 37.11
C VAL A 76 30.03 1.68 37.51
N GLU A 77 30.92 1.34 38.44
CA GLU A 77 31.96 2.26 38.89
C GLU A 77 32.89 2.68 37.74
N GLY A 78 33.17 3.98 37.63
CA GLY A 78 33.91 4.55 36.52
C GLY A 78 33.12 4.74 35.21
N SER A 79 31.81 4.46 35.20
CA SER A 79 30.94 4.80 34.06
C SER A 79 30.52 6.27 34.05
N THR A 80 30.34 6.82 32.85
CA THR A 80 29.80 8.16 32.63
C THR A 80 28.28 8.08 32.47
N VAL A 81 27.52 8.71 33.36
CA VAL A 81 26.04 8.61 33.37
C VAL A 81 25.40 9.99 33.18
N LYS A 82 24.49 10.09 32.22
CA LYS A 82 23.66 11.29 32.01
C LYS A 82 22.41 11.23 32.90
N CYS A 83 22.12 12.32 33.58
CA CYS A 83 20.98 12.47 34.49
C CYS A 83 20.18 13.72 34.12
N VAL A 84 18.88 13.69 34.42
CA VAL A 84 17.97 14.82 34.24
C VAL A 84 17.16 15.01 35.53
N LEU A 85 17.00 16.25 35.95
CA LEU A 85 16.14 16.66 37.06
C LEU A 85 15.11 17.67 36.58
N ALA A 86 13.90 17.51 37.11
CA ALA A 86 12.71 18.27 36.78
C ALA A 86 12.38 19.22 37.95
N PHE A 87 12.76 20.49 37.84
CA PHE A 87 12.44 21.51 38.84
C PHE A 87 11.09 22.15 38.51
N GLU A 88 10.13 21.97 39.41
CA GLU A 88 8.80 22.57 39.28
C GLU A 88 8.85 24.09 39.44
N GLY A 89 8.12 24.80 38.56
CA GLY A 89 8.19 26.25 38.45
C GLY A 89 7.85 27.01 39.74
N TYR A 90 6.99 26.46 40.59
CA TYR A 90 6.59 27.08 41.86
C TYR A 90 7.67 27.02 42.96
N TYR A 91 8.76 26.27 42.74
CA TYR A 91 9.96 26.28 43.60
C TYR A 91 11.11 27.10 43.00
N LEU A 92 10.94 27.70 41.82
CA LEU A 92 11.98 28.48 41.16
C LEU A 92 11.91 29.96 41.59
N PRO A 93 13.04 30.68 41.56
CA PRO A 93 13.05 32.13 41.68
C PRO A 93 12.14 32.81 40.65
N ASN A 94 11.61 33.96 41.05
CA ASN A 94 10.93 34.89 40.14
C ASN A 94 11.97 35.75 39.41
N ASP A 95 11.50 36.69 38.58
CA ASP A 95 12.34 37.73 37.99
C ASP A 95 12.76 38.76 39.04
N ASP A 96 13.84 38.42 39.77
CA ASP A 96 14.47 39.26 40.79
C ASP A 96 15.78 39.90 40.31
N GLY A 97 16.17 39.65 39.05
CA GLY A 97 17.42 40.12 38.45
C GLY A 97 18.69 39.41 38.94
N GLU A 98 18.58 38.41 39.83
CA GLU A 98 19.73 37.74 40.42
C GLU A 98 20.26 36.60 39.54
N PHE A 99 21.57 36.36 39.64
CA PHE A 99 22.19 35.23 38.95
C PHE A 99 22.19 33.99 39.84
N TYR A 100 21.83 32.86 39.23
CA TYR A 100 21.74 31.54 39.83
C TYR A 100 22.63 30.54 39.09
N GLN A 101 23.01 29.46 39.77
CA GLN A 101 23.78 28.35 39.21
C GLN A 101 23.33 27.02 39.83
N PHE A 102 23.35 25.96 39.03
CA PHE A 102 23.21 24.60 39.58
C PHE A 102 24.52 24.20 40.25
N CYS A 103 24.43 23.61 41.43
CA CYS A 103 25.57 22.96 42.08
C CYS A 103 25.20 21.53 42.48
N TYR A 104 26.07 20.58 42.15
CA TYR A 104 25.94 19.18 42.57
C TYR A 104 26.63 19.01 43.93
N VAL A 105 25.86 18.58 44.92
CA VAL A 105 26.31 18.41 46.31
C VAL A 105 26.23 16.94 46.68
N THR A 106 27.32 16.40 47.20
CA THR A 106 27.37 15.02 47.68
C THR A 106 26.74 14.87 49.06
N HIS A 107 26.43 13.64 49.46
CA HIS A 107 26.00 13.25 50.82
C HIS A 107 26.99 13.65 51.94
N LYS A 108 28.23 14.03 51.59
CA LYS A 108 29.25 14.57 52.51
C LYS A 108 29.20 16.10 52.64
N GLY A 109 28.37 16.77 51.85
CA GLY A 109 28.31 18.24 51.75
C GLY A 109 29.36 18.85 50.81
N GLU A 110 30.12 18.04 50.07
CA GLU A 110 31.12 18.53 49.12
C GLU A 110 30.46 18.89 47.78
N ILE A 111 30.82 20.06 47.22
CA ILE A 111 30.41 20.50 45.89
C ILE A 111 31.31 19.86 44.84
N ARG A 112 30.72 19.11 43.90
CA ARG A 112 31.46 18.33 42.88
C ARG A 112 31.14 18.72 41.43
N GLY A 113 30.28 19.71 41.24
CA GLY A 113 29.96 20.32 39.94
C GLY A 113 29.27 21.67 40.17
N ALA A 114 29.54 22.64 39.30
CA ALA A 114 28.83 23.92 39.25
C ALA A 114 28.56 24.31 37.78
N SER A 115 27.38 24.87 37.48
CA SER A 115 27.04 25.34 36.13
C SER A 115 27.59 26.74 35.84
N THR A 116 27.51 27.16 34.57
CA THR A 116 27.50 28.58 34.23
C THR A 116 26.33 29.29 34.91
N PRO A 117 26.47 30.57 35.29
CA PRO A 117 25.37 31.37 35.82
C PRO A 117 24.24 31.60 34.81
N PHE A 118 23.02 31.74 35.30
CA PHE A 118 21.80 32.03 34.55
C PHE A 118 20.82 32.87 35.38
N GLN A 119 19.83 33.51 34.75
CA GLN A 119 18.79 34.30 35.44
C GLN A 119 17.39 33.73 35.19
N PHE A 120 16.47 33.93 36.12
CA PHE A 120 15.05 33.66 35.90
C PHE A 120 14.39 34.92 35.37
N ARG A 121 14.17 34.99 34.06
CA ARG A 121 13.54 36.16 33.41
C ARG A 121 12.92 35.78 32.08
N ALA A 122 11.91 36.52 31.66
CA ALA A 122 11.41 36.42 30.29
C ALA A 122 12.50 36.87 29.31
N SER A 123 12.66 36.15 28.19
CA SER A 123 13.66 36.48 27.17
C SER A 123 13.37 37.86 26.56
N SER A 124 14.15 38.87 26.95
CA SER A 124 14.07 40.20 26.35
C SER A 124 14.78 40.20 24.99
N PRO A 125 14.12 40.57 23.87
CA PRO A 125 14.73 40.59 22.54
C PRO A 125 15.94 41.51 22.39
N VAL A 126 16.15 42.42 23.35
CA VAL A 126 17.19 43.46 23.30
C VAL A 126 18.58 42.92 23.63
N GLU A 127 18.70 41.92 24.52
CA GLU A 127 20.02 41.49 25.01
C GLU A 127 20.71 40.41 24.15
N GLU A 128 19.96 39.65 23.35
CA GLU A 128 20.56 38.70 22.41
C GLU A 128 21.34 39.43 21.31
N LEU A 129 20.86 40.62 20.91
CA LEU A 129 21.51 41.54 19.97
C LEU A 129 22.88 42.06 20.47
N LEU A 130 23.03 42.29 21.78
CA LEU A 130 24.28 42.81 22.37
C LEU A 130 25.44 41.79 22.35
N THR A 131 25.20 40.56 21.90
CA THR A 131 26.24 39.53 21.77
C THR A 131 26.74 39.31 20.34
N MET A 132 26.31 40.16 19.40
CA MET A 132 26.79 40.21 18.01
C MET A 132 27.65 41.45 17.71
N GLU A 133 28.22 42.08 18.74
CA GLU A 133 29.12 43.23 18.63
C GLU A 133 30.58 42.83 18.78
N ASP A 134 31.07 41.99 17.88
CA ASP A 134 32.49 41.88 17.55
C ASP A 134 32.63 41.48 16.07
N GLU A 135 33.63 42.03 15.38
CA GLU A 135 33.95 41.79 13.96
C GLU A 135 32.94 42.30 12.91
N VAL A 136 32.79 43.63 12.74
CA VAL A 136 33.01 44.33 11.44
C VAL A 136 32.80 45.85 11.55
N SER A 137 33.81 46.60 11.07
CA SER A 137 33.81 48.03 10.74
C SER A 137 33.57 49.05 11.87
N SER A 138 34.63 49.82 12.14
CA SER A 138 34.52 51.19 12.64
C SER A 138 33.60 52.05 11.76
N ASP A 139 33.16 53.18 12.31
CA ASP A 139 32.62 54.35 11.62
C ASP A 139 31.22 54.25 10.98
N MET A 140 30.19 53.99 11.80
CA MET A 140 28.92 54.73 11.65
C MET A 140 28.09 54.79 12.95
N LEU A 141 28.39 55.75 13.84
CA LEU A 141 27.56 56.02 15.02
C LEU A 141 26.30 56.82 14.64
N VAL A 142 25.31 56.14 14.06
CA VAL A 142 23.97 56.71 13.81
C VAL A 142 22.97 56.10 14.78
N TRP A 143 22.70 56.81 15.87
CA TRP A 143 21.58 56.54 16.79
C TRP A 143 20.26 56.96 16.13
N GLY A 144 19.80 56.18 15.14
CA GLY A 144 18.41 56.23 14.66
C GLY A 144 17.49 55.42 15.59
N PRO A 145 16.16 55.63 15.54
CA PRO A 145 15.21 54.76 16.24
C PRO A 145 15.39 53.30 15.78
N GLN A 146 15.82 52.44 16.71
CA GLN A 146 16.28 51.07 16.44
C GLN A 146 15.25 50.22 15.67
N ALA A 147 13.95 50.50 15.83
CA ALA A 147 12.86 49.89 15.07
C ALA A 147 13.05 50.02 13.55
N GLY A 148 13.31 51.23 13.04
CA GLY A 148 13.43 51.46 11.58
C GLY A 148 14.65 50.78 10.95
N LEU A 149 15.74 50.61 11.70
CA LEU A 149 16.91 49.85 11.23
C LEU A 149 16.63 48.34 11.18
N LEU A 150 15.88 47.83 12.16
CA LEU A 150 15.45 46.43 12.18
C LEU A 150 14.42 46.15 11.08
N GLU A 151 13.46 47.03 10.85
CA GLU A 151 12.49 46.95 9.74
C GLU A 151 13.20 46.86 8.38
N LEU A 152 14.16 47.75 8.11
CA LEU A 152 14.97 47.70 6.88
C LEU A 152 15.80 46.41 6.76
N LYS A 153 16.33 45.88 7.87
CA LYS A 153 17.08 44.61 7.86
C LYS A 153 16.17 43.42 7.62
N ILE A 154 14.97 43.41 8.19
CA ILE A 154 13.93 42.40 7.95
C ILE A 154 13.46 42.45 6.49
N GLU A 155 13.15 43.64 5.95
CA GLU A 155 12.74 43.82 4.55
C GLU A 155 13.81 43.31 3.58
N LYS A 156 15.09 43.64 3.84
CA LYS A 156 16.21 43.14 3.05
C LYS A 156 16.32 41.61 3.09
N ILE A 157 16.28 41.00 4.29
CA ILE A 157 16.35 39.54 4.45
C ILE A 157 15.14 38.84 3.81
N MET A 158 13.95 39.42 3.92
CA MET A 158 12.74 38.90 3.27
C MET A 158 12.88 38.91 1.75
N LYS A 159 13.42 39.99 1.17
CA LYS A 159 13.66 40.10 -0.27
C LYS A 159 14.73 39.11 -0.75
N GLU A 160 15.86 39.01 -0.05
CA GLU A 160 16.91 38.02 -0.36
C GLU A 160 16.38 36.59 -0.28
N LYS A 161 15.55 36.28 0.73
CA LYS A 161 14.85 34.99 0.86
C LYS A 161 13.88 34.74 -0.32
N GLU A 162 13.12 35.75 -0.75
CA GLU A 162 12.20 35.61 -1.88
C GLU A 162 12.94 35.39 -3.21
N GLU A 163 14.06 36.07 -3.42
CA GLU A 163 14.92 35.89 -4.60
C GLU A 163 15.57 34.50 -4.63
N LEU A 164 16.05 33.99 -3.48
CA LEU A 164 16.54 32.61 -3.36
C LEU A 164 15.44 31.58 -3.65
N LEU A 165 14.24 31.74 -3.04
CA LEU A 165 13.10 30.86 -3.32
C LEU A 165 12.64 30.89 -4.78
N LYS A 166 12.74 32.06 -5.45
CA LYS A 166 12.48 32.15 -6.89
C LYS A 166 13.52 31.38 -7.68
N LYS A 167 14.80 31.49 -7.33
CA LYS A 167 15.89 30.78 -7.99
C LYS A 167 15.77 29.26 -7.83
N GLU A 168 15.54 28.76 -6.62
CA GLU A 168 15.34 27.32 -6.36
C GLU A 168 14.15 26.76 -7.16
N ARG A 169 13.03 27.50 -7.25
CA ARG A 169 11.90 27.09 -8.10
C ARG A 169 12.25 27.07 -9.58
N CYS A 170 13.00 28.05 -10.10
CA CYS A 170 13.44 28.05 -11.49
C CYS A 170 14.37 26.87 -11.78
N GLU A 171 15.35 26.60 -10.91
CA GLU A 171 16.27 25.46 -11.06
C GLU A 171 15.50 24.12 -11.02
N HIS A 172 14.52 23.98 -10.13
CA HIS A 172 13.67 22.77 -10.06
C HIS A 172 12.81 22.59 -11.34
N LEU A 173 12.13 23.65 -11.79
CA LEU A 173 11.32 23.60 -13.02
C LEU A 173 12.18 23.35 -14.27
N GLU A 174 13.43 23.85 -14.31
CA GLU A 174 14.39 23.53 -15.37
C GLU A 174 14.83 22.07 -15.34
N THR A 175 14.96 21.44 -14.17
CA THR A 175 15.24 19.99 -14.09
C THR A 175 14.04 19.16 -14.53
N GLU A 176 12.84 19.46 -14.02
CA GLU A 176 11.61 18.74 -14.39
C GLU A 176 11.30 18.87 -15.88
N GLN A 177 11.53 20.05 -16.48
CA GLN A 177 11.39 20.23 -17.93
C GLN A 177 12.37 19.38 -18.74
N LYS A 178 13.64 19.24 -18.30
CA LYS A 178 14.64 18.40 -18.98
C LYS A 178 14.25 16.93 -18.91
N ASP A 179 13.87 16.45 -17.73
CA ASP A 179 13.46 15.07 -17.50
C ASP A 179 12.20 14.74 -18.34
N LEU A 180 11.21 15.64 -18.38
CA LEU A 180 10.00 15.48 -19.18
C LEU A 180 10.29 15.49 -20.70
N ILE A 181 11.27 16.27 -21.16
CA ILE A 181 11.72 16.26 -22.56
C ILE A 181 12.40 14.92 -22.88
N GLU A 182 13.26 14.39 -22.01
CA GLU A 182 13.91 13.08 -22.20
C GLU A 182 12.87 11.95 -22.25
N VAL A 183 11.94 11.89 -21.29
CA VAL A 183 10.83 10.92 -21.29
C VAL A 183 9.99 11.05 -22.57
N SER A 184 9.68 12.27 -23.02
CA SER A 184 8.95 12.48 -24.28
C SER A 184 9.72 11.98 -25.52
N GLN A 185 11.06 12.11 -25.54
CA GLN A 185 11.89 11.60 -26.63
C GLN A 185 11.96 10.06 -26.61
N ASN A 186 12.14 9.46 -25.44
CA ASN A 186 12.16 8.01 -25.27
C ASN A 186 10.82 7.38 -25.69
N LEU A 187 9.69 7.91 -25.22
CA LEU A 187 8.35 7.45 -25.62
C LEU A 187 8.10 7.59 -27.14
N LYS A 188 8.66 8.61 -27.80
CA LYS A 188 8.56 8.75 -29.26
C LYS A 188 9.37 7.68 -30.00
N MET A 189 10.56 7.35 -29.52
CA MET A 189 11.38 6.28 -30.10
C MET A 189 10.71 4.91 -29.93
N GLU A 190 10.20 4.61 -28.73
CA GLU A 190 9.44 3.37 -28.48
C GLU A 190 8.17 3.27 -29.33
N ASN A 191 7.46 4.39 -29.54
CA ASN A 191 6.26 4.40 -30.37
C ASN A 191 6.56 4.12 -31.85
N GLU A 192 7.59 4.75 -32.43
CA GLU A 192 8.02 4.44 -33.80
C GLU A 192 8.56 3.00 -33.94
N GLU A 193 9.25 2.47 -32.92
CA GLU A 193 9.64 1.04 -32.92
C GLU A 193 8.41 0.12 -32.85
N PHE A 194 7.45 0.39 -31.95
CA PHE A 194 6.23 -0.39 -31.80
C PHE A 194 5.40 -0.37 -33.09
N LYS A 195 5.28 0.80 -33.73
CA LYS A 195 4.62 1.00 -35.02
C LYS A 195 5.32 0.23 -36.15
N LYS A 196 6.65 0.16 -36.16
CA LYS A 196 7.39 -0.70 -37.09
C LYS A 196 7.10 -2.18 -36.83
N ARG A 197 7.21 -2.64 -35.58
CA ARG A 197 6.89 -4.03 -35.18
C ARG A 197 5.46 -4.41 -35.54
N TYR A 198 4.50 -3.49 -35.36
CA TYR A 198 3.11 -3.65 -35.77
C TYR A 198 2.98 -3.80 -37.30
N SER A 199 3.62 -2.92 -38.09
CA SER A 199 3.64 -3.01 -39.56
C SER A 199 4.24 -4.34 -40.06
N ASP A 200 5.34 -4.79 -39.45
CA ASP A 200 5.99 -6.06 -39.77
C ASP A 200 5.09 -7.26 -39.42
N ALA A 201 4.36 -7.19 -38.30
CA ALA A 201 3.40 -8.21 -37.89
C ALA A 201 2.16 -8.25 -38.80
N THR A 202 1.60 -7.09 -39.17
CA THR A 202 0.48 -6.98 -40.12
C THR A 202 0.85 -7.57 -41.49
N SER A 203 2.06 -7.27 -41.99
CA SER A 203 2.53 -7.82 -43.27
C SER A 203 2.65 -9.34 -43.24
N LYS A 204 3.14 -9.91 -42.12
CA LYS A 204 3.20 -11.37 -41.92
C LYS A 204 1.82 -12.01 -41.78
N ALA A 205 0.88 -11.35 -41.12
CA ALA A 205 -0.49 -11.83 -41.00
C ALA A 205 -1.17 -11.92 -42.39
N LEU A 206 -1.06 -10.86 -43.20
CA LEU A 206 -1.56 -10.83 -44.57
C LEU A 206 -0.92 -11.92 -45.46
N GLN A 207 0.38 -12.17 -45.30
CA GLN A 207 1.07 -13.24 -46.03
C GLN A 207 0.54 -14.63 -45.61
N LEU A 208 0.30 -14.87 -44.32
CA LEU A 208 -0.30 -16.12 -43.85
C LEU A 208 -1.76 -16.29 -44.30
N GLU A 209 -2.52 -15.19 -44.41
CA GLU A 209 -3.85 -15.19 -45.01
C GLU A 209 -3.82 -15.50 -46.51
N GLU A 210 -2.82 -15.02 -47.25
CA GLU A 210 -2.61 -15.39 -48.66
C GLU A 210 -2.19 -16.86 -48.81
N ASP A 211 -1.30 -17.37 -47.95
CA ASP A 211 -0.80 -18.75 -47.98
C ASP A 211 -1.85 -19.80 -47.54
N ILE A 212 -2.79 -19.47 -46.64
CA ILE A 212 -3.80 -20.43 -46.15
C ILE A 212 -4.93 -20.66 -47.16
N VAL A 213 -5.23 -19.71 -48.04
CA VAL A 213 -6.25 -19.83 -49.10
C VAL A 213 -5.98 -20.98 -50.10
N PRO A 214 -4.80 -21.10 -50.74
CA PRO A 214 -4.53 -22.22 -51.65
C PRO A 214 -4.45 -23.57 -50.92
N VAL A 215 -3.97 -23.60 -49.67
CA VAL A 215 -3.92 -24.82 -48.86
C VAL A 215 -5.34 -25.30 -48.52
N THR A 216 -6.24 -24.40 -48.12
CA THR A 216 -7.64 -24.74 -47.83
C THR A 216 -8.41 -25.13 -49.10
N HIS A 217 -8.20 -24.43 -50.24
CA HIS A 217 -8.76 -24.83 -51.53
C HIS A 217 -8.34 -26.25 -51.94
N LYS A 218 -7.03 -26.56 -51.84
CA LYS A 218 -6.49 -27.89 -52.16
C LYS A 218 -6.99 -28.98 -51.19
N ALA A 219 -7.20 -28.64 -49.92
CA ALA A 219 -7.81 -29.56 -48.96
C ALA A 219 -9.29 -29.85 -49.29
N ILE A 220 -10.04 -28.86 -49.76
CA ILE A 220 -11.43 -29.03 -50.24
C ILE A 220 -11.45 -29.92 -51.48
N GLU A 221 -10.60 -29.66 -52.47
CA GLU A 221 -10.46 -30.48 -53.69
C GLU A 221 -10.14 -31.95 -53.37
N LYS A 222 -9.19 -32.20 -52.46
CA LYS A 222 -8.86 -33.58 -52.05
C LYS A 222 -9.98 -34.25 -51.24
N LYS A 223 -10.80 -33.47 -50.53
CA LYS A 223 -11.99 -34.00 -49.85
C LYS A 223 -13.09 -34.41 -50.83
N THR A 224 -13.37 -33.60 -51.85
CA THR A 224 -14.39 -33.93 -52.86
C THR A 224 -13.97 -35.11 -53.76
N GLU A 225 -12.67 -35.23 -54.09
CA GLU A 225 -12.12 -36.43 -54.71
C GLU A 225 -12.34 -37.67 -53.85
N LEU A 226 -12.00 -37.59 -52.55
CA LEU A 226 -12.15 -38.71 -51.61
C LEU A 226 -13.61 -39.15 -51.48
N ASP A 227 -14.55 -38.20 -51.37
CA ASP A 227 -15.98 -38.53 -51.25
C ASP A 227 -16.51 -39.15 -52.56
N SER A 228 -16.06 -38.70 -53.74
CA SER A 228 -16.35 -39.37 -55.02
C SER A 228 -15.80 -40.81 -55.10
N VAL A 229 -14.62 -41.06 -54.52
CA VAL A 229 -14.04 -42.41 -54.45
C VAL A 229 -14.83 -43.29 -53.48
N LYS A 230 -15.27 -42.77 -52.32
CA LYS A 230 -16.16 -43.48 -51.39
C LYS A 230 -17.49 -43.86 -52.04
N ASP A 231 -18.08 -42.98 -52.84
CA ASP A 231 -19.34 -43.27 -53.56
C ASP A 231 -19.18 -44.40 -54.58
N LYS A 232 -18.06 -44.40 -55.33
CA LYS A 232 -17.72 -45.48 -56.27
C LYS A 232 -17.47 -46.80 -55.52
N LEU A 233 -16.81 -46.75 -54.37
CA LEU A 233 -16.59 -47.94 -53.53
C LEU A 233 -17.92 -48.52 -53.05
N ARG A 234 -18.81 -47.71 -52.46
CA ARG A 234 -20.15 -48.14 -52.02
C ARG A 234 -20.97 -48.77 -53.14
N LYS A 235 -20.88 -48.23 -54.37
CA LYS A 235 -21.55 -48.83 -55.53
C LYS A 235 -20.95 -50.18 -55.92
N ALA A 236 -19.63 -50.30 -55.94
CA ALA A 236 -18.95 -51.56 -56.25
C ALA A 236 -19.18 -52.64 -55.17
N GLU A 237 -19.30 -52.25 -53.90
CA GLU A 237 -19.68 -53.14 -52.78
C GLU A 237 -21.08 -53.71 -52.99
N TYR A 238 -22.06 -52.86 -53.35
CA TYR A 238 -23.42 -53.30 -53.69
C TYR A 238 -23.46 -54.21 -54.93
N GLU A 239 -22.72 -53.89 -55.99
CA GLU A 239 -22.63 -54.72 -57.20
C GLU A 239 -21.98 -56.09 -56.90
N ARG A 240 -20.94 -56.13 -56.04
CA ARG A 240 -20.34 -57.37 -55.54
C ARG A 240 -21.36 -58.20 -54.75
N GLU A 241 -22.10 -57.59 -53.84
CA GLU A 241 -23.12 -58.28 -53.02
C GLU A 241 -24.25 -58.86 -53.89
N GLN A 242 -24.69 -58.15 -54.94
CA GLN A 242 -25.64 -58.70 -55.91
C GLN A 242 -25.07 -59.90 -56.68
N LEU A 243 -23.82 -59.83 -57.15
CA LEU A 243 -23.18 -60.94 -57.85
C LEU A 243 -22.93 -62.14 -56.93
N GLU A 244 -22.60 -61.90 -55.66
CA GLU A 244 -22.44 -62.95 -54.64
C GLU A 244 -23.78 -63.65 -54.37
N CYS A 245 -24.90 -62.91 -54.33
CA CYS A 245 -26.23 -63.49 -54.24
C CYS A 245 -26.58 -64.34 -55.49
N GLN A 246 -26.22 -63.89 -56.69
CA GLN A 246 -26.44 -64.68 -57.92
C GLN A 246 -25.60 -65.98 -57.92
N LEU A 247 -24.31 -65.89 -57.58
CA LEU A 247 -23.42 -67.04 -57.45
C LEU A 247 -23.90 -68.03 -56.39
N LYS A 248 -24.48 -67.54 -55.29
CA LYS A 248 -25.11 -68.37 -54.26
C LYS A 248 -26.28 -69.18 -54.84
N ILE A 249 -27.18 -68.52 -55.57
CA ILE A 249 -28.34 -69.16 -56.21
C ILE A 249 -27.88 -70.22 -57.24
N GLU A 250 -26.99 -69.88 -58.18
CA GLU A 250 -26.49 -70.86 -59.18
C GLU A 250 -25.80 -72.06 -58.51
N LYS A 251 -25.07 -71.83 -57.41
CA LYS A 251 -24.41 -72.91 -56.67
C LYS A 251 -25.42 -73.83 -55.99
N ASP A 252 -26.44 -73.26 -55.36
CA ASP A 252 -27.49 -74.02 -54.68
C ASP A 252 -28.37 -74.79 -55.71
N GLU A 253 -28.66 -74.22 -56.89
CA GLU A 253 -29.27 -74.93 -58.03
C GLU A 253 -28.39 -76.07 -58.58
N LYS A 254 -27.08 -75.87 -58.65
CA LYS A 254 -26.12 -76.87 -59.15
C LYS A 254 -25.92 -78.03 -58.17
N GLU A 255 -26.03 -77.80 -56.86
CA GLU A 255 -26.10 -78.87 -55.86
C GLU A 255 -27.43 -79.65 -55.97
N LEU A 256 -28.55 -78.97 -56.27
CA LEU A 256 -29.86 -79.61 -56.49
C LEU A 256 -29.88 -80.59 -57.69
N TYR A 257 -29.00 -80.39 -58.68
CA TYR A 257 -28.90 -81.23 -59.88
C TYR A 257 -27.80 -82.31 -59.86
N LYS A 258 -27.13 -82.57 -58.73
CA LYS A 258 -26.17 -83.70 -58.62
C LYS A 258 -26.90 -85.04 -58.38
N PRO A 259 -26.66 -86.09 -59.20
CA PRO A 259 -27.10 -87.44 -58.86
C PRO A 259 -26.33 -87.98 -57.66
N ALA A 260 -27.05 -88.43 -56.62
CA ALA A 260 -26.44 -89.03 -55.45
C ALA A 260 -25.89 -90.44 -55.75
N LEU A 261 -24.56 -90.55 -55.92
CA LEU A 261 -23.86 -91.83 -55.79
C LEU A 261 -23.38 -92.00 -54.35
N GLN A 262 -24.22 -92.67 -53.57
CA GLN A 262 -23.99 -92.97 -52.16
C GLN A 262 -23.18 -94.28 -52.02
N TYR A 263 -21.94 -94.17 -51.52
CA TYR A 263 -21.20 -95.31 -50.96
C TYR A 263 -20.83 -95.00 -49.51
N GLY A 264 -21.63 -95.52 -48.57
CA GLY A 264 -21.30 -95.57 -47.14
C GLY A 264 -20.37 -96.76 -46.86
N ASN A 265 -19.27 -96.55 -46.15
CA ASN A 265 -19.13 -96.71 -44.68
C ASN A 265 -19.05 -98.20 -44.27
N PRO A 266 -18.00 -98.63 -43.54
CA PRO A 266 -18.03 -98.50 -42.09
C PRO A 266 -16.69 -98.13 -41.44
N TYR A 267 -16.69 -97.15 -40.53
CA TYR A 267 -16.27 -97.29 -39.11
C TYR A 267 -16.32 -95.91 -38.47
N THR A 268 -17.34 -95.68 -37.62
CA THR A 268 -17.62 -94.40 -36.98
C THR A 268 -17.64 -94.56 -35.46
N THR A 269 -16.97 -93.67 -34.75
CA THR A 269 -17.14 -93.34 -33.32
C THR A 269 -16.76 -91.86 -33.22
N GLN A 270 -17.66 -90.91 -32.89
CA GLN A 270 -18.29 -90.63 -31.58
C GLN A 270 -17.25 -90.42 -30.47
N GLU A 271 -17.29 -89.41 -29.58
CA GLU A 271 -18.10 -88.18 -29.36
C GLU A 271 -17.17 -87.17 -28.61
N THR A 272 -17.32 -85.84 -28.60
CA THR A 272 -18.29 -84.97 -27.87
C THR A 272 -18.25 -83.55 -28.51
N LYS A 273 -19.31 -82.73 -28.65
CA LYS A 273 -20.27 -82.12 -27.70
C LYS A 273 -19.72 -81.06 -26.71
N ASP A 274 -19.67 -79.80 -27.16
CA ASP A 274 -20.28 -78.56 -26.58
C ASP A 274 -20.10 -77.44 -27.65
N GLY A 275 -21.01 -76.50 -27.95
CA GLY A 275 -21.63 -75.46 -27.10
C GLY A 275 -20.89 -74.13 -27.32
N ALA A 276 -21.45 -73.00 -27.80
CA ALA A 276 -22.83 -72.61 -28.10
C ALA A 276 -22.91 -71.45 -29.15
N ASP A 277 -24.12 -71.07 -29.59
CA ASP A 277 -24.40 -69.87 -30.41
C ASP A 277 -24.39 -68.56 -29.58
N ALA A 278 -23.98 -67.42 -30.19
CA ALA A 278 -24.76 -66.17 -30.26
C ALA A 278 -23.98 -64.92 -30.76
N ALA A 279 -24.61 -64.18 -31.70
CA ALA A 279 -24.68 -62.71 -31.83
C ALA A 279 -23.42 -61.79 -31.98
N PHE A 280 -23.35 -61.15 -33.16
CA PHE A 280 -23.17 -59.70 -33.45
C PHE A 280 -21.96 -58.85 -32.96
N TYR A 281 -21.41 -58.10 -33.93
CA TYR A 281 -20.69 -56.80 -33.90
C TYR A 281 -19.31 -56.63 -33.19
N LEU A 282 -18.30 -56.39 -34.04
CA LEU A 282 -17.31 -55.29 -34.03
C LEU A 282 -16.97 -54.57 -32.70
N ASP A 283 -15.79 -54.87 -32.11
CA ASP A 283 -14.59 -53.99 -32.06
C ASP A 283 -13.41 -54.70 -31.34
N GLU A 284 -12.26 -54.02 -31.19
CA GLU A 284 -11.07 -54.29 -30.36
C GLU A 284 -10.10 -55.43 -30.75
N ILE A 285 -8.94 -55.05 -31.30
CA ILE A 285 -7.66 -55.68 -30.94
C ILE A 285 -6.64 -54.59 -30.56
N GLN A 286 -6.07 -54.73 -29.36
CA GLN A 286 -5.17 -53.77 -28.73
C GLN A 286 -3.71 -53.87 -29.24
N ARG A 287 -2.97 -52.76 -29.20
CA ARG A 287 -1.52 -52.69 -29.51
C ARG A 287 -0.64 -53.00 -28.29
N PRO A 288 0.54 -53.62 -28.48
CA PRO A 288 1.71 -53.48 -27.62
C PRO A 288 2.67 -52.36 -28.13
N PRO A 289 3.64 -51.89 -27.31
CA PRO A 289 4.11 -50.50 -27.36
C PRO A 289 5.38 -50.25 -28.19
N VAL A 290 5.48 -49.03 -28.75
CA VAL A 290 6.74 -48.46 -29.27
C VAL A 290 6.95 -47.06 -28.67
N ARG A 291 8.23 -46.72 -28.44
CA ARG A 291 8.70 -45.65 -27.54
C ARG A 291 8.40 -44.22 -28.02
N VAL A 292 8.21 -43.35 -27.02
CA VAL A 292 8.22 -41.88 -27.10
C VAL A 292 9.66 -41.35 -27.20
N PRO A 293 9.95 -40.36 -28.06
CA PRO A 293 11.04 -39.42 -27.85
C PRO A 293 10.56 -38.30 -26.90
N SER A 294 11.15 -38.25 -25.71
CA SER A 294 10.88 -37.20 -24.72
C SER A 294 11.47 -35.87 -25.18
N TRP A 295 10.68 -34.80 -25.11
CA TRP A 295 11.15 -33.46 -24.85
C TRP A 295 10.12 -32.75 -23.97
N GLU A 296 10.51 -32.51 -22.71
CA GLU A 296 9.86 -31.55 -21.84
C GLU A 296 10.50 -30.19 -22.13
N ASP A 297 9.73 -29.18 -22.52
CA ASP A 297 9.54 -28.02 -21.63
C ASP A 297 8.38 -27.09 -22.07
N ASN A 298 7.81 -26.46 -21.05
CA ASN A 298 6.72 -25.47 -21.02
C ASN A 298 6.51 -24.51 -22.22
N VAL A 299 5.24 -24.24 -22.61
CA VAL A 299 4.60 -22.89 -22.69
C VAL A 299 3.06 -23.03 -22.71
N VAL A 300 2.36 -22.21 -21.91
CA VAL A 300 0.88 -22.09 -21.87
C VAL A 300 0.34 -21.29 -23.07
N CYS A 301 -0.82 -21.67 -23.64
CA CYS A 301 -1.53 -20.84 -24.60
C CYS A 301 -3.06 -20.81 -24.36
N SER A 302 -3.63 -19.60 -24.48
CA SER A 302 -4.99 -19.23 -24.08
C SER A 302 -6.07 -19.62 -25.09
N GLN A 303 -7.28 -19.90 -24.61
CA GLN A 303 -8.47 -20.04 -25.45
C GLN A 303 -9.12 -18.67 -25.75
N PRO A 304 -9.53 -18.39 -27.00
CA PRO A 304 -10.55 -17.40 -27.32
C PRO A 304 -11.93 -18.04 -27.44
N ALA A 305 -12.96 -17.36 -26.93
CA ALA A 305 -14.34 -17.85 -26.90
C ALA A 305 -15.01 -17.91 -28.29
N ARG A 306 -16.08 -18.71 -28.40
CA ARG A 306 -17.09 -18.58 -29.46
C ARG A 306 -18.49 -18.43 -28.85
N ASN A 307 -19.19 -17.38 -29.27
CA ASN A 307 -20.64 -17.28 -29.13
C ASN A 307 -21.32 -18.18 -30.17
N LEU A 308 -22.48 -18.76 -29.82
CA LEU A 308 -23.67 -18.83 -30.68
C LEU A 308 -24.87 -19.34 -29.84
N SER A 309 -26.04 -18.79 -30.08
CA SER A 309 -27.28 -19.02 -29.32
C SER A 309 -28.08 -20.22 -29.85
N GLN A 310 -28.80 -20.95 -28.97
CA GLN A 310 -30.01 -21.69 -29.35
C GLN A 310 -30.98 -21.91 -28.17
N LEU A 311 -32.27 -21.97 -28.47
CA LEU A 311 -33.41 -22.13 -27.54
C LEU A 311 -33.96 -23.58 -27.54
N ASP A 312 -34.95 -23.79 -26.66
CA ASP A 312 -35.83 -24.97 -26.47
C ASP A 312 -35.27 -26.20 -25.73
N GLY A 313 -36.10 -26.72 -24.80
CA GLY A 313 -35.80 -27.88 -23.96
C GLY A 313 -36.73 -27.97 -22.74
N LEU A 314 -37.97 -28.40 -22.98
CA LEU A 314 -38.99 -28.65 -21.94
C LEU A 314 -38.63 -29.93 -21.14
N GLU A 315 -38.71 -29.90 -19.80
CA GLU A 315 -39.20 -31.03 -18.99
C GLU A 315 -39.39 -30.62 -17.51
N ASP A 316 -40.55 -31.01 -16.96
CA ASP A 316 -40.96 -30.98 -15.54
C ASP A 316 -41.54 -32.39 -15.25
N PRO A 317 -41.52 -32.89 -14.00
CA PRO A 317 -42.84 -33.25 -13.42
C PRO A 317 -43.00 -33.18 -11.88
N ASP A 318 -44.13 -32.59 -11.44
CA ASP A 318 -45.10 -33.03 -10.38
C ASP A 318 -44.63 -33.27 -8.91
N ASP A 319 -45.43 -33.20 -7.82
CA ASP A 319 -46.86 -32.93 -7.45
C ASP A 319 -46.86 -32.67 -5.89
N SER A 320 -47.74 -31.93 -5.18
CA SER A 320 -49.06 -31.32 -5.41
C SER A 320 -49.34 -30.03 -4.56
N LYS A 321 -50.51 -29.39 -4.81
CA LYS A 321 -51.48 -28.76 -3.86
C LYS A 321 -51.16 -27.41 -3.20
N GLU A 322 -51.87 -26.30 -3.51
CA GLU A 322 -53.29 -25.93 -3.20
C GLU A 322 -53.41 -25.36 -1.75
N ASP A 323 -53.99 -24.18 -1.44
CA ASP A 323 -55.01 -23.35 -2.13
C ASP A 323 -54.92 -21.80 -1.88
N GLU A 324 -55.54 -21.05 -2.80
CA GLU A 324 -56.26 -19.73 -2.80
C GLU A 324 -56.38 -18.81 -1.53
N ASN A 325 -56.73 -17.49 -1.53
CA ASN A 325 -56.98 -16.35 -2.46
C ASN A 325 -56.94 -15.04 -1.57
N VAL A 326 -56.23 -13.91 -1.85
CA VAL A 326 -56.57 -12.71 -2.71
C VAL A 326 -57.79 -11.86 -2.18
N PRO A 327 -57.92 -10.49 -2.28
CA PRO A 327 -57.06 -9.36 -2.77
C PRO A 327 -57.02 -8.02 -1.93
N THR A 328 -56.22 -7.00 -2.37
CA THR A 328 -56.59 -5.55 -2.58
C THR A 328 -55.79 -4.40 -1.90
N ALA A 329 -55.15 -3.57 -2.76
CA ALA A 329 -54.89 -2.09 -2.73
C ALA A 329 -53.84 -1.40 -1.79
N PRO A 330 -53.32 -0.20 -2.16
CA PRO A 330 -52.12 0.44 -1.55
C PRO A 330 -52.29 1.85 -0.90
N ASP A 331 -51.26 2.25 -0.15
CA ASP A 331 -50.79 3.64 0.16
C ASP A 331 -51.63 4.61 1.05
N PRO A 332 -51.03 5.67 1.66
CA PRO A 332 -49.66 5.88 2.13
C PRO A 332 -49.61 6.45 3.60
N PRO A 333 -48.79 7.46 4.00
CA PRO A 333 -47.69 7.27 4.96
C PRO A 333 -47.88 7.97 6.33
N SER A 334 -47.01 7.70 7.30
CA SER A 334 -46.79 8.58 8.45
C SER A 334 -45.36 8.49 9.01
N GLN A 335 -44.79 9.67 9.26
CA GLN A 335 -43.45 9.87 9.83
C GLN A 335 -43.47 9.61 11.35
N HIS A 336 -42.35 9.18 11.95
CA HIS A 336 -41.47 10.03 12.78
C HIS A 336 -40.68 9.22 13.85
N LEU A 337 -39.35 9.45 13.90
CA LEU A 337 -38.42 9.27 15.03
C LEU A 337 -38.28 7.90 15.76
N SER A 338 -37.13 7.24 15.57
CA SER A 338 -35.96 7.39 16.47
C SER A 338 -34.91 6.26 16.32
N GLY A 339 -33.62 6.61 16.45
CA GLY A 339 -32.64 5.72 17.10
C GLY A 339 -31.54 5.11 16.23
N HIS A 340 -30.40 5.82 16.14
CA HIS A 340 -29.02 5.34 16.00
C HIS A 340 -28.64 4.34 14.89
N GLY A 341 -27.60 4.71 14.12
CA GLY A 341 -26.65 3.73 13.57
C GLY A 341 -27.02 3.07 12.25
N ALA A 342 -27.56 3.82 11.29
CA ALA A 342 -27.65 3.35 9.91
C ALA A 342 -26.29 3.48 9.21
N GLY A 343 -25.45 2.45 9.30
CA GLY A 343 -24.37 2.25 8.32
C GLY A 343 -25.00 2.06 6.94
N PHE A 344 -24.45 2.71 5.91
CA PHE A 344 -24.96 2.60 4.54
C PHE A 344 -24.65 1.23 3.93
N CYS A 345 -25.49 0.24 4.20
CA CYS A 345 -25.43 -1.05 3.53
C CYS A 345 -25.74 -0.88 2.04
N PHE A 346 -24.70 -0.79 1.20
CA PHE A 346 -24.85 -0.87 -0.24
C PHE A 346 -25.23 -2.30 -0.65
N ASP A 347 -26.42 -2.43 -1.24
CA ASP A 347 -26.94 -3.70 -1.74
C ASP A 347 -26.02 -4.25 -2.84
N SER A 348 -25.47 -5.44 -2.63
CA SER A 348 -24.39 -6.01 -3.47
C SER A 348 -24.93 -6.71 -4.73
N SER A 349 -25.83 -6.03 -5.42
CA SER A 349 -26.45 -6.48 -6.67
C SER A 349 -25.58 -6.17 -7.90
N PHE A 350 -24.63 -7.06 -8.17
CA PHE A 350 -24.15 -7.36 -9.53
C PHE A 350 -23.49 -6.24 -10.38
N ASP A 351 -22.87 -5.21 -9.78
CA ASP A 351 -21.93 -4.34 -10.52
C ASP A 351 -20.48 -4.80 -10.30
N ALA A 352 -19.82 -5.25 -11.38
CA ALA A 352 -18.49 -5.84 -11.34
C ALA A 352 -17.36 -4.82 -11.12
N HIS A 353 -17.68 -3.52 -11.05
CA HIS A 353 -16.73 -2.44 -10.83
C HIS A 353 -17.28 -1.49 -9.76
N LYS A 354 -16.65 -1.46 -8.58
CA LYS A 354 -16.99 -0.45 -7.57
C LYS A 354 -16.41 0.88 -8.04
N LYS A 355 -17.28 1.87 -8.28
CA LYS A 355 -16.89 3.22 -8.72
C LYS A 355 -17.29 4.22 -7.65
N CYS A 356 -16.39 5.11 -7.26
CA CYS A 356 -16.74 6.19 -6.35
C CYS A 356 -17.61 7.22 -7.09
N PRO A 357 -18.83 7.53 -6.61
CA PRO A 357 -19.71 8.51 -7.27
C PRO A 357 -19.25 9.96 -7.10
N LEU A 358 -18.21 10.22 -6.30
CA LEU A 358 -17.76 11.55 -5.89
C LEU A 358 -16.45 11.99 -6.58
N CYS A 359 -15.67 11.04 -7.13
CA CYS A 359 -14.38 11.32 -7.77
C CYS A 359 -14.04 10.40 -8.97
N GLU A 360 -15.02 9.64 -9.47
CA GLU A 360 -14.92 8.74 -10.65
C GLU A 360 -13.86 7.62 -10.56
N LEU A 361 -13.21 7.46 -9.40
CA LEU A 361 -12.18 6.44 -9.17
C LEU A 361 -12.77 5.04 -9.28
N MET A 362 -12.21 4.23 -10.18
CA MET A 362 -12.62 2.84 -10.42
C MET A 362 -11.76 1.88 -9.61
N PHE A 363 -12.42 1.06 -8.79
CA PHE A 363 -11.77 0.04 -7.95
C PHE A 363 -11.86 -1.33 -8.61
N LEU A 364 -10.88 -2.19 -8.31
CA LEU A 364 -10.83 -3.57 -8.82
C LEU A 364 -12.03 -4.40 -8.30
N PRO A 365 -12.46 -5.46 -9.01
CA PRO A 365 -13.62 -6.28 -8.61
C PRO A 365 -13.51 -6.89 -7.21
N ASN A 366 -12.28 -7.17 -6.76
CA ASN A 366 -11.96 -7.73 -5.45
C ASN A 366 -11.48 -6.67 -4.44
N TYR A 367 -11.74 -5.38 -4.68
CA TYR A 367 -11.35 -4.33 -3.75
C TYR A 367 -12.17 -4.42 -2.46
N ASP A 368 -11.49 -4.21 -1.34
CA ASP A 368 -12.06 -4.36 0.00
C ASP A 368 -13.20 -3.36 0.25
N GLN A 369 -14.33 -3.85 0.78
CA GLN A 369 -15.53 -3.03 0.98
C GLN A 369 -15.32 -1.96 2.05
N SER A 370 -14.65 -2.30 3.15
CA SER A 370 -14.39 -1.36 4.25
C SER A 370 -13.48 -0.21 3.77
N LYS A 371 -12.50 -0.51 2.90
CA LYS A 371 -11.67 0.53 2.25
C LYS A 371 -12.39 1.35 1.17
N PHE A 372 -13.38 0.76 0.50
CA PHE A 372 -14.23 1.52 -0.43
C PHE A 372 -15.13 2.50 0.34
N GLU A 373 -15.70 2.06 1.47
CA GLU A 373 -16.49 2.90 2.37
C GLU A 373 -15.63 4.01 2.99
N GLU A 374 -14.47 3.70 3.56
CA GLU A 374 -13.49 4.69 4.06
C GLU A 374 -13.10 5.73 2.99
N HIS A 375 -12.89 5.29 1.74
CA HIS A 375 -12.64 6.20 0.63
C HIS A 375 -13.85 7.10 0.32
N VAL A 376 -15.07 6.56 0.28
CA VAL A 376 -16.28 7.35 0.02
C VAL A 376 -16.52 8.36 1.15
N GLU A 377 -16.36 7.95 2.40
CA GLU A 377 -16.45 8.81 3.60
C GLU A 377 -15.41 9.93 3.58
N SER A 378 -14.19 9.69 3.07
CA SER A 378 -13.12 10.70 3.00
C SER A 378 -13.45 11.94 2.14
N HIS A 379 -14.46 11.87 1.27
CA HIS A 379 -14.94 13.03 0.49
C HIS A 379 -15.87 13.94 1.28
N TRP A 380 -16.50 13.46 2.36
CA TRP A 380 -17.50 14.22 3.11
C TRP A 380 -16.81 15.22 4.04
N ARG A 381 -17.33 16.45 4.08
CA ARG A 381 -16.85 17.45 5.04
C ARG A 381 -17.58 17.25 6.36
N VAL A 382 -16.86 17.00 7.45
CA VAL A 382 -17.47 16.76 8.77
C VAL A 382 -17.30 17.98 9.66
N CYS A 383 -18.37 18.45 10.29
CA CYS A 383 -18.30 19.52 11.28
C CYS A 383 -17.60 19.01 12.56
N PRO A 384 -16.50 19.64 13.02
CA PRO A 384 -15.73 19.16 14.18
C PRO A 384 -16.47 19.32 15.52
N MET A 385 -17.58 20.06 15.56
CA MET A 385 -18.33 20.38 16.79
C MET A 385 -19.51 19.41 17.04
N CYS A 386 -20.16 18.92 15.99
CA CYS A 386 -21.34 18.06 16.09
C CYS A 386 -21.24 16.75 15.29
N SER A 387 -20.15 16.52 14.55
CA SER A 387 -19.96 15.39 13.64
C SER A 387 -20.99 15.27 12.52
N GLU A 388 -21.73 16.34 12.22
CA GLU A 388 -22.65 16.41 11.08
C GLU A 388 -21.85 16.37 9.76
N GLN A 389 -22.26 15.48 8.85
CA GLN A 389 -21.57 15.21 7.60
C GLN A 389 -22.23 15.98 6.46
N PHE A 390 -21.42 16.70 5.69
CA PHE A 390 -21.85 17.51 4.55
C PHE A 390 -21.31 16.92 3.23
N PRO A 391 -22.08 16.99 2.14
CA PRO A 391 -21.63 16.58 0.81
C PRO A 391 -20.30 17.23 0.39
N PRO A 392 -19.50 16.60 -0.50
CA PRO A 392 -18.20 17.14 -0.90
C PRO A 392 -18.29 18.48 -1.65
N ASP A 393 -19.38 18.65 -2.39
CA ASP A 393 -19.78 19.83 -3.15
C ASP A 393 -20.48 20.91 -2.31
N TYR A 394 -20.66 20.66 -1.00
CA TYR A 394 -21.25 21.64 -0.09
C TYR A 394 -20.37 22.88 0.03
N ASP A 395 -20.97 24.05 -0.15
CA ASP A 395 -20.27 25.33 -0.13
C ASP A 395 -19.50 25.53 1.19
N GLN A 396 -18.22 25.89 1.06
CA GLN A 396 -17.34 26.10 2.19
C GLN A 396 -17.84 27.22 3.11
N GLN A 397 -18.44 28.29 2.56
CA GLN A 397 -19.04 29.35 3.39
C GLN A 397 -20.31 28.88 4.13
N GLY A 398 -20.98 27.84 3.62
CA GLY A 398 -22.07 27.16 4.33
C GLY A 398 -21.55 26.38 5.53
N LEU A 399 -20.47 25.61 5.35
CA LEU A 399 -19.86 24.82 6.43
C LEU A 399 -19.24 25.71 7.51
N GLU A 400 -18.51 26.76 7.13
CA GLU A 400 -17.93 27.73 8.07
C GLU A 400 -19.03 28.44 8.88
N ARG A 401 -20.16 28.79 8.23
CA ARG A 401 -21.33 29.37 8.92
C ARG A 401 -22.00 28.37 9.88
N HIS A 402 -22.12 27.10 9.49
CA HIS A 402 -22.61 26.05 10.39
C HIS A 402 -21.67 25.88 11.60
N ILE A 403 -20.35 25.82 11.39
CA ILE A 403 -19.36 25.74 12.47
C ILE A 403 -19.49 26.96 13.40
N GLN A 404 -19.65 28.16 12.85
CA GLN A 404 -19.82 29.39 13.64
C GLN A 404 -21.06 29.36 14.55
N THR A 405 -22.17 28.73 14.14
CA THR A 405 -23.35 28.63 15.03
C THR A 405 -23.10 27.83 16.31
N HIS A 406 -22.13 26.90 16.33
CA HIS A 406 -21.70 26.21 17.55
C HIS A 406 -20.86 27.10 18.48
N PHE A 407 -20.18 28.12 17.95
CA PHE A 407 -19.46 29.11 18.76
C PHE A 407 -20.42 30.16 19.32
N ASP A 408 -21.36 30.65 18.51
CA ASP A 408 -22.31 31.69 18.93
C ASP A 408 -23.26 31.20 20.05
N GLN A 409 -23.60 29.90 20.07
CA GLN A 409 -24.35 29.28 21.17
C GLN A 409 -23.54 29.08 22.46
N ASN A 410 -22.21 29.16 22.40
CA ASN A 410 -21.30 29.00 23.55
C ASN A 410 -20.87 30.34 24.17
N ILE A 411 -21.42 31.48 23.72
CA ILE A 411 -21.33 32.75 24.46
C ILE A 411 -22.29 32.69 25.65
N LEU A 412 -21.87 31.97 26.69
CA LEU A 412 -22.50 32.05 28.00
C LEU A 412 -22.42 33.50 28.49
N ASN A 413 -23.57 34.06 28.85
CA ASN A 413 -23.66 35.39 29.43
C ASN A 413 -22.77 35.47 30.68
N PHE A 414 -21.74 36.32 30.62
CA PHE A 414 -21.09 36.87 31.80
C PHE A 414 -21.73 38.22 32.09
N ASP A 415 -22.68 38.21 33.02
CA ASP A 415 -23.32 39.36 33.68
C ASP A 415 -23.05 39.22 35.19
#